data_AF-A0A954ETL6-F1
#
_entry.id   AF-A0A954ETL6-F1
#
_cell.length_a   1.000
_cell.length_b   1.000
_cell.length_c   1.000
_cell.angle_alpha   90.00
_cell.angle_beta   90.00
_cell.angle_gamma   90.00
#
_symmetry.space_group_name_H-M   'P 1'
#
loop_
_entity.id
_entity.type
_entity.pdbx_description
1 polymer ?
#
loop_
_entity_poly.entity_id
_entity_poly.type
_entity_poly.pdbx_seq_one_letter_code
_entity_poly.pdbx_strand_id
1 'polypeptide(L)'
;MNSPYNSSEERFYELWNSVKIVRSVPYTLFTFGESDLPYFLVVDAKIPGEPVEVSQGTVKVARPMLITPYNMSPEFQNLFEEDEYAGLFDFVMARTAAFSNLKISNQSRKSEFHSDSVAEVVARLNERFDAEQEDRVAILTAPYNRGPLAVFKYTTQRILESAPGNIQELREKGFLPD
;
A
#
# COMPACT_ATOMS: atom_id res chain seq x y z
N MET A 1 -9.21 26.19 -24.37
CA MET A 1 -7.89 25.59 -24.65
C MET A 1 -7.61 24.66 -23.48
N ASN A 2 -7.98 23.37 -23.61
CA ASN A 2 -7.86 22.41 -22.51
C ASN A 2 -6.40 21.91 -22.47
N SER A 3 -5.73 22.10 -21.34
CA SER A 3 -4.35 21.64 -21.14
C SER A 3 -4.34 20.11 -21.06
N PRO A 4 -3.50 19.41 -21.84
CA PRO A 4 -3.38 17.95 -21.79
C PRO A 4 -2.80 17.42 -20.45
N TYR A 5 -2.38 18.31 -19.55
CA TYR A 5 -1.85 17.96 -18.22
C TYR A 5 -2.93 17.66 -17.17
N ASN A 6 -4.18 18.12 -17.36
CA ASN A 6 -5.24 17.91 -16.34
C ASN A 6 -5.74 16.46 -16.28
N SER A 7 -5.72 15.74 -17.40
CA SER A 7 -6.37 14.41 -17.51
C SER A 7 -5.64 13.30 -16.76
N SER A 8 -4.31 13.36 -16.67
CA SER A 8 -3.51 12.34 -15.97
C SER A 8 -3.63 12.46 -14.44
N GLU A 9 -3.70 13.69 -13.91
CA GLU A 9 -3.85 13.95 -12.49
C GLU A 9 -5.29 13.66 -12.02
N GLU A 10 -6.29 14.03 -12.80
CA GLU A 10 -7.69 13.65 -12.56
C GLU A 10 -7.85 12.13 -12.54
N ARG A 11 -7.30 11.41 -13.53
CA ARG A 11 -7.33 9.95 -13.59
C ARG A 11 -6.59 9.31 -12.40
N PHE A 12 -5.45 9.87 -12.00
CA PHE A 12 -4.75 9.45 -10.78
C PHE A 12 -5.67 9.57 -9.56
N TYR A 13 -6.30 10.74 -9.39
CA TYR A 13 -7.14 11.03 -8.25
C TYR A 13 -8.36 10.09 -8.19
N GLU A 14 -8.99 9.82 -9.32
CA GLU A 14 -10.11 8.88 -9.42
C GLU A 14 -9.69 7.45 -9.05
N LEU A 15 -8.57 6.96 -9.60
CA LEU A 15 -8.05 5.63 -9.28
C LEU A 15 -7.70 5.54 -7.80
N TRP A 16 -6.91 6.50 -7.29
CA TRP A 16 -6.47 6.54 -5.91
C TRP A 16 -7.63 6.56 -4.90
N ASN A 17 -8.71 7.27 -5.22
CA ASN A 17 -9.89 7.36 -4.36
C ASN A 17 -10.91 6.23 -4.54
N SER A 18 -10.76 5.41 -5.59
CA SER A 18 -11.62 4.24 -5.77
C SER A 18 -11.37 3.13 -4.76
N VAL A 19 -10.18 3.08 -4.17
CA VAL A 19 -9.79 2.10 -3.15
C VAL A 19 -9.68 2.75 -1.77
N LYS A 20 -9.92 1.97 -0.71
CA LYS A 20 -9.97 2.48 0.67
C LYS A 20 -9.18 1.60 1.62
N ILE A 21 -8.58 2.25 2.61
CA ILE A 21 -8.04 1.61 3.81
C ILE A 21 -9.08 1.89 4.89
N VAL A 22 -9.90 0.89 5.21
CA VAL A 22 -11.03 1.06 6.14
C VAL A 22 -10.63 0.82 7.59
N ARG A 23 -9.53 0.10 7.81
CA ARG A 23 -8.82 -0.01 9.09
C ARG A 23 -7.32 0.12 8.79
N SER A 24 -6.68 1.16 9.31
CA SER A 24 -5.22 1.34 9.21
C SER A 24 -4.54 0.85 10.48
N VAL A 25 -3.23 0.63 10.40
CA VAL A 25 -2.39 0.26 11.54
C VAL A 25 -1.74 1.51 12.13
N PRO A 26 -1.59 1.63 13.46
CA PRO A 26 -1.04 2.83 14.10
C PRO A 26 0.50 2.89 14.04
N TYR A 27 1.16 1.84 13.53
CA TYR A 27 2.61 1.67 13.59
C TYR A 27 3.33 2.32 12.41
N THR A 28 4.51 2.86 12.70
CA THR A 28 5.45 3.41 11.72
C THR A 28 6.44 2.35 11.26
N LEU A 29 6.91 2.48 10.02
CA LEU A 29 7.95 1.63 9.45
C LEU A 29 9.31 1.93 10.06
N PHE A 30 10.11 0.88 10.23
CA PHE A 30 11.48 1.03 10.69
C PHE A 30 12.34 1.76 9.65
N THR A 31 13.28 2.56 10.15
CA THR A 31 14.26 3.22 9.28
C THR A 31 15.18 2.21 8.62
N PHE A 32 15.58 1.16 9.34
CA PHE A 32 16.44 0.10 8.82
C PHE A 32 15.85 -1.28 9.12
N GLY A 33 16.18 -2.26 8.28
CA GLY A 33 15.66 -3.63 8.40
C GLY A 33 14.33 -3.79 7.68
N GLU A 34 13.54 -4.78 8.11
CA GLU A 34 12.27 -5.15 7.48
C GLU A 34 11.09 -4.76 8.37
N SER A 35 10.04 -4.21 7.75
CA SER A 35 8.74 -3.98 8.36
C SER A 35 7.69 -4.81 7.62
N ASP A 36 6.86 -5.50 8.40
CA ASP A 36 5.73 -6.27 7.89
C ASP A 36 4.44 -5.46 8.01
N LEU A 37 3.71 -5.36 6.91
CA LEU A 37 2.43 -4.70 6.80
C LEU A 37 1.36 -5.73 6.43
N PRO A 38 0.83 -6.48 7.41
CA PRO A 38 -0.20 -7.47 7.14
C PRO A 38 -1.54 -6.78 6.84
N TYR A 39 -2.31 -7.39 5.96
CA TYR A 39 -3.59 -6.86 5.53
C TYR A 39 -4.60 -7.97 5.20
N PHE A 40 -5.88 -7.63 5.32
CA PHE A 40 -6.97 -8.28 4.61
C PHE A 40 -7.43 -7.36 3.48
N LEU A 41 -7.60 -7.93 2.29
CA LEU A 41 -8.10 -7.24 1.11
C LEU A 41 -9.46 -7.84 0.75
N VAL A 42 -10.48 -6.99 0.74
CA VAL A 42 -11.85 -7.31 0.33
C VAL A 42 -12.10 -6.64 -1.02
N VAL A 43 -12.27 -7.44 -2.06
CA VAL A 43 -12.51 -6.98 -3.42
C VAL A 43 -13.96 -7.24 -3.78
N ASP A 44 -14.64 -6.18 -4.24
CA ASP A 44 -16.01 -6.28 -4.71
C ASP A 44 -16.10 -7.13 -5.98
N ALA A 45 -17.24 -7.76 -6.19
CA ALA A 45 -17.48 -8.56 -7.39
C ALA A 45 -17.65 -7.67 -8.62
N LYS A 46 -17.44 -8.26 -9.81
CA LYS A 46 -17.68 -7.55 -11.07
C LYS A 46 -19.17 -7.22 -11.26
N ILE A 47 -20.04 -8.12 -10.80
CA ILE A 47 -21.49 -8.00 -10.94
C ILE A 47 -22.09 -7.82 -9.54
N PRO A 48 -22.95 -6.81 -9.32
CA PRO A 48 -23.61 -6.61 -8.03
C PRO A 48 -24.38 -7.86 -7.57
N GLY A 49 -24.16 -8.26 -6.32
CA GLY A 49 -24.80 -9.43 -5.70
C GLY A 49 -24.05 -10.76 -5.90
N GLU A 50 -22.94 -10.77 -6.66
CA GLU A 50 -22.02 -11.91 -6.66
C GLU A 50 -21.11 -11.91 -5.42
N PRO A 51 -20.54 -13.08 -5.05
CA PRO A 51 -19.63 -13.19 -3.91
C PRO A 51 -18.43 -12.26 -4.01
N VAL A 52 -18.09 -11.60 -2.91
CA VAL A 52 -16.87 -10.80 -2.77
C VAL A 52 -15.66 -11.70 -2.56
N GLU A 53 -14.50 -11.24 -3.03
CA GLU A 53 -13.23 -11.94 -2.85
C GLU A 53 -12.51 -11.39 -1.62
N VAL A 54 -12.08 -12.27 -0.73
CA VAL A 54 -11.30 -11.91 0.46
C VAL A 54 -9.96 -12.62 0.41
N SER A 55 -8.88 -11.86 0.54
CA SER A 55 -7.52 -12.40 0.64
C SER A 55 -6.78 -11.82 1.83
N GLN A 56 -5.89 -12.61 2.40
CA GLN A 56 -4.93 -12.15 3.40
C GLN A 56 -3.57 -12.01 2.73
N GLY A 57 -2.84 -10.94 3.04
CA GLY A 57 -1.47 -10.78 2.56
C GLY A 57 -0.60 -10.00 3.54
N THR A 58 0.66 -9.83 3.15
CA THR A 58 1.64 -9.03 3.88
C THR A 58 2.55 -8.34 2.88
N VAL A 59 2.67 -7.03 3.01
CA VAL A 59 3.71 -6.27 2.31
C VAL A 59 4.93 -6.21 3.22
N LYS A 60 6.08 -6.66 2.71
CA LYS A 60 7.38 -6.47 3.34
C LYS A 60 8.02 -5.21 2.77
N VAL A 61 8.36 -4.28 3.64
CA VAL A 61 9.12 -3.07 3.30
C VAL A 61 10.48 -3.17 3.97
N ALA A 62 11.53 -3.28 3.18
CA ALA A 62 12.89 -3.39 3.66
C ALA A 62 13.72 -2.18 3.24
N ARG A 63 14.48 -1.60 4.18
CA ARG A 63 15.56 -0.66 3.87
C ARG A 63 16.91 -1.31 4.22
N PRO A 64 17.67 -1.81 3.22
CA PRO A 64 18.93 -2.48 3.46
C PRO A 64 19.99 -1.50 3.98
N MET A 65 20.75 -1.93 5.00
CA MET A 65 21.92 -1.19 5.53
C MET A 65 23.17 -1.40 4.67
N LEU A 66 23.10 -1.05 3.39
CA LEU A 66 24.28 -0.99 2.54
C LEU A 66 24.61 0.49 2.28
N ILE A 67 25.88 0.82 2.02
CA ILE A 67 26.22 2.10 1.38
C ILE A 67 25.64 2.01 -0.03
N THR A 68 24.36 2.32 -0.18
CA THR A 68 23.69 2.42 -1.47
C THR A 68 23.93 3.83 -2.02
N PRO A 69 24.24 3.96 -3.32
CA PRO A 69 24.23 5.25 -3.98
C PRO A 69 22.92 5.99 -3.68
N TYR A 70 23.00 7.28 -3.36
CA TYR A 70 21.87 8.15 -3.01
C TYR A 70 20.74 8.19 -4.06
N ASN A 71 20.98 7.64 -5.26
CA ASN A 71 20.09 7.67 -6.42
C ASN A 71 19.55 6.28 -6.83
N MET A 72 19.64 5.25 -5.97
CA MET A 72 19.04 3.96 -6.28
C MET A 72 17.52 4.03 -6.18
N SER A 73 16.85 3.68 -7.28
CA SER A 73 15.39 3.58 -7.34
C SER A 73 14.88 2.47 -6.43
N PRO A 74 13.70 2.61 -5.82
CA PRO A 74 13.08 1.53 -5.08
C PRO A 74 12.79 0.31 -5.95
N GLU A 75 12.88 -0.87 -5.35
CA GLU A 75 12.56 -2.15 -5.98
C GLU A 75 11.17 -2.62 -5.53
N PHE A 76 10.33 -3.05 -6.48
CA PHE A 76 8.99 -3.56 -6.24
C PHE A 76 8.86 -4.99 -6.77
N GLN A 77 8.29 -5.88 -5.97
CA GLN A 77 8.08 -7.28 -6.34
C GLN A 77 6.66 -7.72 -5.98
N ASN A 78 5.96 -8.35 -6.93
CA ASN A 78 4.62 -8.93 -6.75
C ASN A 78 3.54 -7.94 -6.25
N LEU A 79 3.73 -6.63 -6.46
CA LEU A 79 2.77 -5.60 -6.04
C LEU A 79 1.74 -5.27 -7.13
N PHE A 80 2.17 -5.24 -8.39
CA PHE A 80 1.36 -5.02 -9.58
C PHE A 80 2.11 -5.55 -10.81
N GLU A 81 1.39 -5.78 -11.91
CA GLU A 81 2.02 -5.97 -13.22
C GLU A 81 2.59 -4.61 -13.69
N GLU A 82 3.81 -4.62 -14.25
CA GLU A 82 4.58 -3.39 -14.55
C GLU A 82 3.77 -2.37 -15.37
N ASP A 83 2.94 -2.83 -16.32
CA ASP A 83 2.19 -1.95 -17.22
C ASP A 83 0.89 -1.39 -16.62
N GLU A 84 0.30 -2.03 -15.60
CA GLU A 84 -1.06 -1.69 -15.14
C GLU A 84 -1.10 -0.35 -14.40
N TYR A 85 -0.03 -0.04 -13.64
CA TYR A 85 0.06 1.15 -12.79
C TYR A 85 1.36 1.95 -12.98
N ALA A 86 2.15 1.72 -14.03
CA ALA A 86 3.43 2.42 -14.29
C ALA A 86 3.33 3.96 -14.15
N GLY A 87 2.37 4.58 -14.83
CA GLY A 87 2.22 6.05 -14.78
C GLY A 87 1.80 6.58 -13.40
N LEU A 88 1.04 5.78 -12.64
CA LEU A 88 0.68 6.08 -11.25
C LEU A 88 1.92 5.97 -10.35
N PHE A 89 2.72 4.94 -10.57
CA PHE A 89 3.94 4.68 -9.84
C PHE A 89 4.95 5.82 -9.99
N ASP A 90 5.26 6.20 -11.22
CA ASP A 90 6.17 7.30 -11.54
C ASP A 90 5.69 8.61 -10.90
N PHE A 91 4.38 8.86 -10.94
CA PHE A 91 3.76 10.05 -10.36
C PHE A 91 4.00 10.15 -8.84
N VAL A 92 3.91 9.03 -8.10
CA VAL A 92 4.16 9.01 -6.64
C VAL A 92 5.65 9.10 -6.35
N MET A 93 6.50 8.36 -7.07
CA MET A 93 7.95 8.30 -6.82
C MET A 93 8.64 9.63 -7.11
N ALA A 94 8.26 10.32 -8.18
CA ALA A 94 8.88 11.58 -8.60
C ALA A 94 8.75 12.71 -7.55
N ARG A 95 7.88 12.55 -6.55
CA ARG A 95 7.53 13.61 -5.60
C ARG A 95 8.12 13.43 -4.20
N THR A 96 8.79 12.32 -3.90
CA THR A 96 9.24 12.08 -2.52
C THR A 96 10.48 11.19 -2.40
N ALA A 97 11.45 11.67 -1.62
CA ALA A 97 12.63 10.89 -1.22
C ALA A 97 12.30 9.76 -0.24
N ALA A 98 11.06 9.69 0.29
CA ALA A 98 10.65 8.68 1.27
C ALA A 98 10.82 7.23 0.77
N PHE A 99 10.78 7.04 -0.56
CA PHE A 99 10.92 5.74 -1.20
C PHE A 99 12.36 5.36 -1.53
N SER A 100 13.34 6.25 -1.33
CA SER A 100 14.74 5.99 -1.68
C SER A 100 15.25 4.72 -0.98
N ASN A 101 15.91 3.86 -1.77
CA ASN A 101 16.52 2.61 -1.31
C ASN A 101 15.55 1.61 -0.66
N LEU A 102 14.24 1.67 -0.92
CA LEU A 102 13.30 0.68 -0.41
C LEU A 102 13.22 -0.54 -1.32
N LYS A 103 13.12 -1.72 -0.70
CA LYS A 103 12.68 -2.96 -1.33
C LYS A 103 11.32 -3.31 -0.81
N ILE A 104 10.34 -3.42 -1.70
CA ILE A 104 8.95 -3.62 -1.34
C ILE A 104 8.46 -4.88 -2.05
N SER A 105 7.97 -5.84 -1.28
CA SER A 105 7.41 -7.07 -1.83
C SER A 105 6.07 -7.38 -1.22
N ASN A 106 5.11 -7.80 -2.04
CA ASN A 106 3.81 -8.25 -1.56
C ASN A 106 3.70 -9.78 -1.64
N GLN A 107 3.14 -10.37 -0.60
CA GLN A 107 2.84 -11.80 -0.52
C GLN A 107 1.37 -11.96 -0.13
N SER A 108 0.53 -12.34 -1.09
CA SER A 108 -0.87 -12.68 -0.85
C SER A 108 -1.08 -14.20 -0.77
N ARG A 109 -1.99 -14.61 0.11
CA ARG A 109 -2.50 -15.97 0.16
C ARG A 109 -3.65 -16.15 -0.83
N LYS A 110 -4.00 -17.41 -1.10
CA LYS A 110 -5.16 -17.75 -1.92
C LYS A 110 -6.41 -17.08 -1.35
N SER A 111 -7.23 -16.52 -2.23
CA SER A 111 -8.48 -15.88 -1.87
C SER A 111 -9.62 -16.86 -1.60
N GLU A 112 -10.55 -16.41 -0.78
CA GLU A 112 -11.81 -17.06 -0.48
C GLU A 112 -12.96 -16.18 -0.97
N PHE A 113 -14.02 -16.80 -1.47
CA PHE A 113 -15.22 -16.09 -1.91
C PHE A 113 -16.28 -16.14 -0.81
N HIS A 114 -16.85 -14.98 -0.47
CA HIS A 114 -17.90 -14.84 0.53
C HIS A 114 -19.15 -14.29 -0.15
N SER A 115 -20.31 -14.89 0.12
CA SER A 115 -21.61 -14.42 -0.40
C SER A 115 -22.07 -13.09 0.20
N ASP A 116 -21.41 -12.64 1.26
CA ASP A 116 -21.72 -11.38 1.94
C ASP A 116 -21.27 -10.18 1.11
N SER A 117 -21.84 -9.00 1.39
CA SER A 117 -21.37 -7.73 0.84
C SER A 117 -20.02 -7.31 1.41
N VAL A 118 -19.31 -6.41 0.72
CA VAL A 118 -18.04 -5.81 1.22
C VAL A 118 -18.23 -5.22 2.62
N ALA A 119 -19.36 -4.54 2.86
CA ALA A 119 -19.64 -3.91 4.15
C ALA A 119 -19.79 -4.93 5.28
N GLU A 120 -20.49 -6.03 5.04
CA GLU A 120 -20.69 -7.11 6.02
C GLU A 120 -19.38 -7.85 6.32
N VAL A 121 -18.58 -8.13 5.29
CA VAL A 121 -17.24 -8.71 5.48
C VAL A 121 -16.35 -7.78 6.32
N VAL A 122 -16.32 -6.49 6.01
CA VAL A 122 -15.53 -5.50 6.76
C VAL A 122 -16.00 -5.39 8.20
N ALA A 123 -17.31 -5.37 8.45
CA ALA A 123 -17.86 -5.34 9.81
C ALA A 123 -17.41 -6.56 10.61
N ARG A 124 -17.56 -7.76 10.04
CA ARG A 124 -17.12 -9.02 10.66
C ARG A 124 -15.61 -9.05 10.94
N LEU A 125 -14.79 -8.57 10.00
CA LEU A 125 -13.33 -8.50 10.20
C LEU A 125 -12.97 -7.54 11.34
N ASN A 126 -13.64 -6.38 11.43
CA ASN A 126 -13.42 -5.44 12.53
C ASN A 126 -13.81 -6.04 13.87
N GLU A 127 -15.00 -6.62 13.98
CA GLU A 127 -15.47 -7.28 15.21
C GLU A 127 -14.50 -8.37 15.67
N ARG A 128 -14.00 -9.19 14.74
CA ARG A 128 -12.98 -10.21 15.04
C ARG A 128 -11.70 -9.58 15.58
N PHE A 129 -11.14 -8.59 14.88
CA PHE A 129 -9.88 -7.97 15.30
C PHE A 129 -10.00 -7.21 16.62
N ASP A 130 -11.15 -6.60 16.89
CA ASP A 130 -11.39 -5.93 18.17
C ASP A 130 -11.49 -6.96 19.31
N ALA A 131 -12.15 -8.10 19.08
CA ALA A 131 -12.22 -9.19 20.05
C ALA A 131 -10.85 -9.84 20.32
N GLU A 132 -10.00 -9.93 19.30
CA GLU A 132 -8.64 -10.49 19.38
C GLU A 132 -7.58 -9.47 19.83
N GLN A 133 -7.95 -8.19 20.03
CA GLN A 133 -7.05 -7.07 20.28
C GLN A 133 -5.94 -6.96 19.19
N GLU A 134 -6.29 -7.29 17.96
CA GLU A 134 -5.41 -7.23 16.80
C GLU A 134 -5.41 -5.81 16.21
N ASP A 135 -4.30 -5.10 16.39
CA ASP A 135 -4.10 -3.73 15.93
C ASP A 135 -3.03 -3.60 14.83
N ARG A 136 -2.41 -4.71 14.42
CA ARG A 136 -1.31 -4.74 13.45
C ARG A 136 -1.75 -5.10 12.04
N VAL A 137 -3.02 -5.45 11.84
CA VAL A 137 -3.56 -5.88 10.54
C VAL A 137 -4.50 -4.83 9.97
N ALA A 138 -4.21 -4.38 8.75
CA ALA A 138 -5.06 -3.46 8.02
C ALA A 138 -6.25 -4.18 7.35
N ILE A 139 -7.32 -3.44 7.09
CA ILE A 139 -8.42 -3.88 6.22
C ILE A 139 -8.48 -2.93 5.03
N LEU A 140 -8.37 -3.48 3.83
CA LEU A 140 -8.37 -2.79 2.55
C LEU A 140 -9.62 -3.18 1.77
N THR A 141 -10.21 -2.23 1.06
CA THR A 141 -11.34 -2.50 0.15
C THR A 141 -11.04 -1.95 -1.24
N ALA A 142 -11.39 -2.72 -2.26
CA ALA A 142 -11.22 -2.33 -3.66
C ALA A 142 -12.43 -2.73 -4.51
N PRO A 143 -12.75 -1.97 -5.57
CA PRO A 143 -13.60 -2.47 -6.66
C PRO A 143 -12.95 -3.67 -7.36
N TYR A 144 -13.77 -4.40 -8.11
CA TYR A 144 -13.30 -5.48 -8.98
C TYR A 144 -12.08 -5.05 -9.80
N ASN A 145 -11.06 -5.93 -9.83
CA ASN A 145 -9.79 -5.72 -10.54
C ASN A 145 -8.97 -4.51 -10.07
N ARG A 146 -9.13 -4.05 -8.82
CA ARG A 146 -8.31 -2.96 -8.23
C ARG A 146 -7.64 -3.32 -6.92
N GLY A 147 -7.57 -4.62 -6.60
CA GLY A 147 -6.89 -5.14 -5.42
C GLY A 147 -5.44 -4.65 -5.26
N PRO A 148 -4.58 -4.81 -6.29
CA PRO A 148 -3.20 -4.32 -6.28
C PRO A 148 -3.08 -2.83 -5.91
N LEU A 149 -3.98 -1.99 -6.44
CA LEU A 149 -4.00 -0.56 -6.16
C LEU A 149 -4.29 -0.25 -4.68
N ALA A 150 -5.16 -1.02 -4.03
CA ALA A 150 -5.43 -0.85 -2.59
C ALA A 150 -4.21 -1.18 -1.74
N VAL A 151 -3.49 -2.25 -2.09
CA VAL A 151 -2.24 -2.64 -1.41
C VAL A 151 -1.15 -1.59 -1.64
N PHE A 152 -1.03 -1.06 -2.85
CA PHE A 152 -0.10 0.01 -3.18
C PHE A 152 -0.40 1.31 -2.40
N LYS A 153 -1.69 1.70 -2.32
CA LYS A 153 -2.13 2.86 -1.54
C LYS A 153 -1.78 2.71 -0.06
N TYR A 154 -2.08 1.55 0.52
CA TYR A 154 -1.74 1.23 1.90
C TYR A 154 -0.23 1.37 2.16
N THR A 155 0.57 0.72 1.32
CA THR A 155 2.03 0.75 1.43
C THR A 155 2.57 2.17 1.32
N THR A 156 2.10 2.94 0.34
CA THR A 156 2.49 4.34 0.14
C THR A 156 2.17 5.21 1.34
N GLN A 157 0.97 5.08 1.91
CA GLN A 157 0.59 5.86 3.09
C GLN A 157 1.48 5.52 4.30
N ARG A 158 1.77 4.23 4.53
CA ARG A 158 2.69 3.82 5.61
C ARG A 158 4.10 4.40 5.43
N ILE A 159 4.61 4.40 4.20
CA ILE A 159 5.93 4.97 3.89
C ILE A 159 5.95 6.47 4.13
N LEU A 160 4.95 7.20 3.62
CA LEU A 160 4.86 8.65 3.76
C LEU A 160 4.70 9.09 5.23
N GLU A 161 3.89 8.38 6.01
CA GLU A 161 3.71 8.68 7.44
C GLU A 161 4.96 8.40 8.26
N SER A 162 5.78 7.43 7.84
CA SER A 162 7.03 7.09 8.52
C SER A 162 8.21 7.94 8.05
N ALA A 163 8.06 8.66 6.93
CA ALA A 163 9.15 9.38 6.27
C ALA A 163 9.82 10.45 7.16
N PRO A 164 9.09 11.31 7.91
CA PRO A 164 9.74 12.34 8.72
C PRO A 164 10.72 11.75 9.76
N GLY A 165 10.30 10.69 10.47
CA GLY A 165 11.14 10.01 11.45
C GLY A 165 12.32 9.28 10.80
N ASN A 166 12.05 8.55 9.70
CA ASN A 166 13.09 7.82 8.97
C ASN A 166 14.16 8.75 8.37
N ILE A 167 13.77 9.87 7.77
CA ILE A 167 14.71 10.85 7.19
C ILE A 167 15.58 11.47 8.28
N GLN A 168 14.99 11.82 9.42
CA GLN A 168 15.73 12.37 10.55
C GLN A 168 16.77 11.38 11.07
N GLU A 169 16.39 10.11 11.27
CA GLU A 169 17.32 9.07 11.71
C GLU A 169 18.43 8.81 10.67
N LEU A 170 18.12 8.82 9.37
CA LEU A 170 19.13 8.71 8.31
C LEU A 170 20.15 9.84 8.37
N ARG A 171 19.72 11.08 8.61
CA ARG A 171 20.62 12.24 8.79
C ARG A 171 21.49 12.07 10.04
N GLU A 172 20.91 11.72 11.18
CA GLU A 172 21.64 11.48 12.43
C GLU A 172 22.70 10.39 12.33
N LYS A 173 22.47 9.40 11.46
CA LYS A 173 23.40 8.29 11.19
C LYS A 173 24.38 8.58 10.04
N GLY A 174 24.32 9.77 9.42
CA GLY A 174 25.23 10.20 8.35
C GLY A 174 24.91 9.60 6.97
N PHE A 175 23.72 9.06 6.77
CA PHE A 175 23.25 8.54 5.47
C PHE A 175 22.59 9.59 4.59
N LEU A 176 22.34 10.80 5.11
CA LEU A 176 21.84 11.95 4.34
C LEU A 176 22.61 13.20 4.76
N PRO A 177 22.80 14.17 3.84
CA PRO A 177 23.36 15.47 4.20
C PRO A 177 22.42 16.23 5.16
N ASP A 178 23.00 17.15 5.93
CA ASP A 178 22.26 18.04 6.84
C ASP A 178 21.27 18.94 6.08
#